data_AF-A0A397UCK9-F1
#
_entry.id   AF-A0A397UCK9-F1
#
_cell.length_a   1.000
_cell.length_b   1.000
_cell.length_c   1.000
_cell.angle_alpha   90.00
_cell.angle_beta   90.00
_cell.angle_gamma   90.00
#
_symmetry.space_group_name_H-M   'P 1'
#
loop_
_entity.id
_entity.type
_entity.pdbx_description
1 polymer ?
#
loop_
_entity_poly.entity_id
_entity_poly.type
_entity_poly.pdbx_seq_one_letter_code
_entity_poly.pdbx_strand_id
1 'polypeptide(L)'
;YIAPEVLRSRGYTPASDVYSFGIIMWEVSSGRLVFSDKNHDLCFLTEACNGLRPTIAKDMPEYYVDLMKRCWNNDPAKRPMASEI
;
A
#
# COMPACT_ATOMS: atom_id res chain seq x y z
N TYR A 1 1.22 -6.37 5.17
CA TYR A 1 0.12 -5.89 4.32
C TYR A 1 -0.13 -6.88 3.20
N ILE A 2 -1.34 -6.96 2.64
CA ILE A 2 -1.66 -7.91 1.58
C ILE A 2 -2.12 -7.15 0.35
N ALA A 3 -1.50 -7.43 -0.80
CA ALA A 3 -1.86 -6.79 -2.06
C ALA A 3 -3.21 -7.30 -2.60
N PRO A 4 -3.99 -6.46 -3.31
CA PRO A 4 -5.31 -6.83 -3.81
C PRO A 4 -5.35 -8.11 -4.65
N GLU A 5 -4.30 -8.36 -5.44
CA GLU A 5 -4.20 -9.56 -6.26
C GLU A 5 -3.95 -10.83 -5.44
N VAL A 6 -3.23 -10.72 -4.32
CA VAL A 6 -2.99 -11.85 -3.40
C VAL A 6 -4.28 -12.24 -2.69
N LEU A 7 -5.10 -11.25 -2.28
CA LEU A 7 -6.43 -11.47 -1.71
C LEU A 7 -7.38 -12.16 -2.70
N ARG A 8 -7.18 -11.96 -4.00
CA ARG A 8 -7.93 -12.61 -5.09
C ARG A 8 -7.33 -13.96 -5.50
N SER A 9 -6.53 -14.57 -4.63
CA SER A 9 -5.93 -15.90 -4.82
C SER A 9 -4.93 -16.02 -5.98
N ARG A 10 -4.27 -14.91 -6.40
CA ARG A 10 -3.24 -14.96 -7.46
C ARG A 10 -1.83 -15.32 -6.97
N GLY A 11 -1.67 -15.62 -5.67
CA GLY A 11 -0.38 -15.93 -5.07
C GLY A 11 0.51 -14.70 -4.86
N TYR A 12 1.60 -14.88 -4.11
CA TYR A 12 2.57 -13.83 -3.82
C TYR A 12 3.54 -13.63 -4.99
N THR A 13 3.89 -12.37 -5.25
CA THR A 13 4.86 -11.94 -6.27
C THR A 13 5.75 -10.84 -5.71
N PRO A 14 6.92 -10.55 -6.31
CA PRO A 14 7.74 -9.40 -5.90
C PRO A 14 6.96 -8.07 -5.92
N ALA A 15 6.03 -7.90 -6.86
CA ALA A 15 5.16 -6.73 -6.91
C ALA A 15 4.19 -6.65 -5.71
N SER A 16 3.81 -7.79 -5.11
CA SER A 16 3.01 -7.83 -3.89
C SER A 16 3.80 -7.42 -2.64
N ASP A 17 5.11 -7.69 -2.62
CA ASP A 17 6.00 -7.21 -1.57
C ASP A 17 6.18 -5.68 -1.68
N VAL A 18 6.36 -5.17 -2.89
CA VAL A 18 6.42 -3.72 -3.16
C VAL A 18 5.14 -3.00 -2.73
N TYR A 19 3.98 -3.61 -2.96
CA TYR A 19 2.71 -3.08 -2.44
C TYR A 19 2.74 -2.97 -0.92
N SER A 20 3.18 -4.03 -0.24
CA SER A 20 3.27 -4.05 1.21
C SER A 20 4.23 -2.99 1.73
N PHE A 21 5.36 -2.80 1.04
CA PHE A 21 6.32 -1.75 1.32
C PHE A 21 5.69 -0.36 1.19
N GLY A 22 4.91 -0.08 0.15
CA GLY A 22 4.21 1.20 -0.01
C GLY A 22 3.26 1.52 1.16
N ILE A 23 2.61 0.50 1.73
CA ILE A 23 1.75 0.70 2.91
C ILE A 23 2.60 0.95 4.17
N ILE A 24 3.73 0.25 4.33
CA ILE A 24 4.67 0.48 5.45
C ILE A 24 5.28 1.89 5.38
N MET A 25 5.62 2.39 4.18
CA MET A 25 6.06 3.76 3.98
C MET A 25 5.06 4.75 4.58
N TRP A 26 3.76 4.54 4.32
CA TRP A 26 2.73 5.39 4.89
C TRP A 26 2.66 5.29 6.41
N GLU A 27 2.77 4.10 7.01
CA GLU A 27 2.78 3.94 8.47
C GLU A 27 3.95 4.67 9.12
N VAL A 28 5.15 4.49 8.57
CA VAL A 28 6.37 5.15 9.06
C VAL A 28 6.22 6.67 8.97
N SER A 29 5.69 7.17 7.85
CA SER A 29 5.52 8.61 7.65
C SER A 29 4.41 9.23 8.50
N SER A 30 3.34 8.49 8.79
CA SER A 30 2.20 8.98 9.56
C SER A 30 2.32 8.75 11.07
N GLY A 31 3.21 7.82 11.49
CA GLY A 31 3.29 7.33 12.86
C GLY A 31 2.02 6.60 13.31
N ARG A 32 1.16 6.19 12.38
CA ARG A 32 -0.13 5.54 12.65
C ARG A 32 -0.15 4.16 12.01
N LEU A 33 -0.75 3.20 12.71
CA LEU A 33 -1.04 1.91 12.11
C LEU A 33 -2.25 2.05 11.20
N VAL A 34 -2.19 1.46 10.00
CA VAL A 34 -3.33 1.47 9.06
C VAL A 34 -4.58 0.81 9.66
N PHE A 35 -4.38 -0.11 10.61
CA PHE A 35 -5.43 -0.88 11.27
C PHE A 35 -5.74 -0.42 12.71
N SER A 36 -5.28 0.76 13.15
CA SER A 36 -5.37 1.14 14.58
C SER A 36 -6.81 1.22 15.12
N ASP A 37 -7.80 1.58 14.29
CA ASP A 37 -9.18 1.86 14.72
C ASP A 37 -10.22 0.84 14.27
N LYS A 38 -9.85 -0.11 13.40
CA LYS A 38 -10.79 -1.12 12.90
C LYS A 38 -10.34 -2.48 13.41
N ASN A 39 -11.12 -3.07 14.34
CA ASN A 39 -11.04 -4.50 14.67
C ASN A 39 -10.82 -5.27 13.36
N HIS A 40 -9.64 -5.86 13.18
CA HIS A 40 -9.18 -6.89 12.23
C HIS A 40 -10.06 -7.29 11.00
N ASP A 41 -10.79 -6.37 10.38
CA ASP A 41 -11.90 -6.75 9.53
C ASP A 41 -11.54 -6.55 8.07
N LEU A 42 -11.74 -7.63 7.31
CA LEU A 42 -11.81 -7.74 5.85
C LEU A 42 -12.34 -6.51 5.10
N CYS A 43 -13.08 -5.62 5.76
CA CYS A 43 -13.51 -4.32 5.28
C CYS A 43 -12.34 -3.47 4.72
N PHE A 44 -11.22 -3.31 5.43
CA PHE A 44 -10.10 -2.52 4.89
C PHE A 44 -9.44 -3.19 3.67
N LEU A 45 -9.30 -4.52 3.71
CA LEU A 45 -8.76 -5.29 2.59
C LEU A 45 -9.66 -5.17 1.34
N THR A 46 -10.98 -5.10 1.54
CA THR A 46 -11.98 -4.86 0.51
C THR A 46 -11.93 -3.41 0.01
N GLU A 47 -11.84 -2.43 0.91
CA GLU A 47 -11.65 -1.00 0.58
C GLU A 47 -10.37 -0.77 -0.23
N ALA A 48 -9.27 -1.43 0.14
CA ALA A 48 -8.00 -1.38 -0.57
C ALA A 48 -8.12 -1.98 -1.98
N CYS A 49 -8.84 -3.10 -2.14
CA CYS A 49 -9.19 -3.66 -3.45
C CYS A 49 -10.01 -2.69 -4.32
N ASN A 50 -10.80 -1.82 -3.69
CA ASN A 50 -11.58 -0.77 -4.34
C ASN A 50 -10.79 0.53 -4.57
N GLY A 51 -9.49 0.56 -4.24
CA GLY A 51 -8.62 1.72 -4.46
C GLY A 51 -8.66 2.75 -3.34
N LEU A 52 -9.34 2.50 -2.22
CA LEU A 52 -9.27 3.38 -1.06
C LEU A 52 -7.84 3.38 -0.51
N ARG A 53 -7.33 4.55 -0.16
CA ARG A 53 -5.98 4.74 0.38
C ARG A 53 -6.01 5.65 1.59
N PRO A 54 -5.08 5.46 2.54
CA PRO A 54 -4.97 6.35 3.69
C PRO A 54 -4.68 7.81 3.31
N THR A 55 -5.10 8.74 4.15
CA THR A 55 -4.86 10.18 3.94
C THR A 55 -3.37 10.50 4.04
N ILE A 56 -2.86 11.30 3.11
CA ILE A 56 -1.46 11.74 3.07
C ILE A 56 -1.36 13.11 3.71
N ALA A 57 -0.40 13.28 4.63
CA ALA A 57 -0.15 14.56 5.29
C ALA A 57 0.43 15.59 4.29
N LYS A 58 0.02 16.86 4.42
CA LYS A 58 0.37 17.92 3.45
C LYS A 58 1.85 18.31 3.46
N ASP A 59 2.53 18.03 4.56
CA ASP A 59 3.94 18.32 4.82
C ASP A 59 4.89 17.21 4.35
N MET A 60 4.35 16.11 3.82
CA MET A 60 5.16 15.01 3.30
C MET A 60 5.87 15.43 2.01
N PRO A 61 7.19 15.15 1.87
CA PRO A 61 7.92 15.46 0.65
C PRO A 61 7.28 14.81 -0.58
N GLU A 62 7.13 15.58 -1.66
CA GLU A 62 6.42 15.13 -2.88
C GLU A 62 7.02 13.86 -3.49
N TYR A 63 8.35 13.73 -3.50
CA TYR A 63 9.03 12.54 -4.00
C TYR A 63 8.67 11.27 -3.21
N TYR A 64 8.47 11.40 -1.89
CA TYR A 64 8.10 10.29 -1.04
C TYR A 64 6.64 9.89 -1.29
N VAL A 65 5.77 10.89 -1.45
CA VAL A 65 4.35 10.69 -1.80
C VAL A 65 4.23 9.98 -3.15
N ASP A 66 4.98 10.41 -4.15
CA ASP A 66 4.98 9.78 -5.48
C ASP A 66 5.45 8.32 -5.41
N LEU A 67 6.61 8.07 -4.79
CA LEU A 67 7.15 6.72 -4.64
C LEU A 67 6.17 5.80 -3.91
N MET A 68 5.65 6.25 -2.77
CA MET A 68 4.64 5.52 -1.99
C MET A 68 3.40 5.20 -2.84
N LYS A 69 2.94 6.17 -3.64
CA LYS A 69 1.80 5.99 -4.55
C LYS A 69 2.05 4.97 -5.66
N ARG A 70 3.25 4.96 -6.22
CA ARG A 70 3.66 3.96 -7.22
C ARG A 70 3.75 2.57 -6.58
N CYS A 71 4.30 2.45 -5.37
CA CYS A 71 4.42 1.18 -4.66
C CYS A 71 3.06 0.51 -4.39
N TRP A 72 2.06 1.25 -3.93
CA TRP A 72 0.74 0.68 -3.60
C TRP A 72 -0.30 0.73 -4.74
N ASN A 73 0.14 0.78 -6.00
CA ASN A 73 -0.77 0.82 -7.15
C ASN A 73 -1.66 -0.45 -7.20
N ASN A 74 -2.93 -0.31 -7.58
CA ASN A 74 -3.82 -1.47 -7.75
C ASN A 74 -3.35 -2.42 -8.85
N ASP A 75 -2.73 -1.88 -9.90
CA ASP A 75 -2.14 -2.66 -10.98
C ASP A 75 -0.70 -3.06 -10.61
N PRO A 76 -0.40 -4.36 -10.40
CA PRO A 76 0.94 -4.82 -10.06
C PRO A 76 1.99 -4.45 -11.11
N ALA A 77 1.61 -4.32 -12.38
CA ALA A 77 2.53 -3.98 -13.46
C ALA A 77 2.97 -2.50 -13.45
N LYS A 78 2.25 -1.64 -12.72
CA LYS A 78 2.59 -0.22 -12.55
C LYS A 78 3.44 0.06 -11.31
N ARG A 79 3.74 -0.98 -10.52
CA ARG A 79 4.57 -0.86 -9.33
C ARG A 79 6.05 -0.90 -9.75
N PRO A 80 6.92 -0.13 -9.09
CA PRO A 80 8.36 -0.19 -9.36
C PRO A 80 8.93 -1.53 -8.94
N MET A 81 10.07 -1.90 -9.52
CA MET A 81 10.88 -3.00 -9.02
C MET A 81 11.58 -2.58 -7.71
N ALA A 82 11.92 -3.56 -6.88
CA ALA A 82 12.65 -3.31 -5.64
C ALA A 82 14.01 -2.60 -5.86
N SER A 83 14.61 -2.75 -7.04
CA SER A 83 15.85 -2.05 -7.43
C SER A 83 15.66 -0.58 -7.83
N GLU A 84 14.42 -0.12 -7.99
CA GLU A 84 14.05 1.25 -8.39
C GLU A 84 13.49 2.08 -7.22
N ILE A 85 13.51 1.50 -6.03
CA ILE A 85 13.07 2.08 -4.75
C ILE A 85 14.32 2.44 -3.94
#